data_AF-A0A166LM57-F1
#
_entry.id   AF-A0A166LM57-F1
#
_cell.length_a   1.000
_cell.length_b   1.000
_cell.length_c   1.000
_cell.angle_alpha   90.00
_cell.angle_beta   90.00
_cell.angle_gamma   90.00
#
_symmetry.space_group_name_H-M   'P 1'
#
loop_
_entity.id
_entity.type
_entity.pdbx_description
1 polymer ?
#
loop_
_entity_poly.entity_id
_entity_poly.type
_entity_poly.pdbx_seq_one_letter_code
_entity_poly.pdbx_strand_id
1 'polypeptide(L)' 'LLHIADSIELCGPVWTYWAFPMEHFCGSLLPVIKSRRFPYASIDRYVVAATQLTQVKMRY' A
#
# COMPACT_ATOMS: atom_id res chain seq x y z
N LEU A 1 -9.32 1.04 -1.74
CA LEU A 1 -8.59 1.12 -3.02
C LEU A 1 -8.87 2.40 -3.82
N LEU A 2 -9.94 3.17 -3.55
CA LEU A 2 -10.32 4.34 -4.36
C LEU A 2 -9.67 5.68 -3.93
N HIS A 3 -9.09 5.79 -2.74
CA HIS A 3 -8.53 7.05 -2.23
C HIS A 3 -7.16 7.43 -2.79
N ILE A 4 -6.48 6.51 -3.47
CA ILE A 4 -5.14 6.76 -4.03
C ILE A 4 -5.23 7.75 -5.19
N ALA A 5 -6.21 7.61 -6.07
CA ALA A 5 -6.41 8.53 -7.20
C ALA A 5 -6.67 9.96 -6.72
N ASP A 6 -7.54 10.11 -5.72
CA ASP A 6 -7.87 11.40 -5.09
C ASP A 6 -6.65 12.04 -4.42
N SER A 7 -5.84 11.23 -3.72
CA SER A 7 -4.58 11.69 -3.12
C SER A 7 -3.53 12.08 -4.16
N ILE A 8 -3.51 11.43 -5.33
CA ILE A 8 -2.59 11.77 -6.42
C ILE A 8 -2.94 13.13 -7.03
N GLU A 9 -4.23 13.42 -7.19
CA GLU A 9 -4.71 14.70 -7.70
C GLU A 9 -4.43 15.85 -6.71
N LEU A 10 -4.59 15.59 -5.41
CA LEU A 10 -4.36 16.59 -4.34
C LEU A 10 -2.88 16.88 -4.08
N CYS A 11 -2.00 15.88 -4.17
CA CYS A 11 -0.58 16.04 -3.79
C CYS A 11 0.36 16.39 -4.96
N GLY A 12 -0.16 16.52 -6.18
CA GLY A 12 0.62 16.89 -7.35
C GLY A 12 1.26 15.71 -8.09
N PRO A 13 2.07 15.98 -9.13
CA PRO A 13 2.43 14.97 -10.12
C PRO A 13 3.15 13.76 -9.53
N VAL A 14 2.71 12.57 -9.96
CA VAL A 14 3.15 11.26 -9.45
C VAL A 14 4.68 11.08 -9.41
N TRP A 15 5.42 11.70 -10.34
CA TRP A 15 6.86 11.50 -10.45
C TRP A 15 7.69 12.33 -9.45
N THR A 16 7.13 13.39 -8.86
CA THR A 16 7.85 14.24 -7.87
C THR A 16 7.41 13.95 -6.45
N TYR A 17 6.11 13.88 -6.19
CA TYR A 17 5.60 13.64 -4.84
C TYR A 17 5.50 12.15 -4.51
N TRP A 18 5.10 11.33 -5.48
CA TRP A 18 4.78 9.92 -5.22
C TRP A 18 5.96 8.96 -5.38
N ALA A 19 7.10 9.39 -5.92
CA ALA A 19 8.26 8.52 -6.12
C ALA A 19 8.70 7.84 -4.82
N PHE A 20 8.98 8.62 -3.77
CA PHE A 20 9.44 8.11 -2.48
C PHE A 20 8.40 7.24 -1.73
N PRO A 21 7.13 7.68 -1.53
CA PRO A 21 6.15 6.84 -0.85
C PRO A 21 5.80 5.58 -1.64
N MET A 22 5.85 5.63 -2.98
CA MET A 22 5.65 4.45 -3.81
C MET A 22 6.80 3.45 -3.68
N GLU A 23 8.06 3.92 -3.62
CA GLU A 23 9.22 3.05 -3.38
C GLU A 23 9.16 2.37 -2.01
N HIS A 24 8.81 3.12 -0.95
CA HIS A 24 8.65 2.56 0.39
C HIS A 24 7.49 1.54 0.44
N PHE A 25 6.35 1.87 -0.19
CA PHE A 25 5.20 0.98 -0.26
C PHE A 25 5.52 -0.30 -1.05
N CYS A 26 6.11 -0.18 -2.23
CA CYS A 26 6.55 -1.32 -3.04
C CYS A 26 7.58 -2.16 -2.29
N GLY A 27 8.57 -1.55 -1.62
CA GLY A 27 9.56 -2.27 -0.81
C GLY A 27 8.93 -3.14 0.28
N SER A 28 7.84 -2.66 0.89
CA SER A 28 7.06 -3.41 1.89
C SER A 28 6.18 -4.50 1.26
N LEU A 29 5.74 -4.29 0.01
CA LEU A 29 4.86 -5.20 -0.72
C LEU A 29 5.60 -6.34 -1.43
N LEU A 30 6.81 -6.08 -1.96
CA LEU A 30 7.67 -7.06 -2.62
C LEU A 30 7.83 -8.40 -1.87
N PRO A 31 8.09 -8.43 -0.54
CA PRO A 31 8.24 -9.70 0.19
C PRO A 31 6.93 -10.51 0.29
N VAL A 32 5.77 -9.89 0.11
CA VAL A 32 4.43 -10.52 0.16
C VAL A 32 4.08 -11.20 -1.16
N ILE A 33 4.68 -10.75 -2.27
CA ILE A 33 4.48 -11.30 -3.62
C ILE A 33 5.27 -12.60 -3.82
N LYS A 34 5.78 -13.22 -2.76
CA LYS A 34 6.47 -14.54 -2.82
C LYS A 34 5.56 -15.67 -3.31
N SER A 35 4.24 -15.55 -3.20
CA SER A 35 3.29 -16.55 -3.68
C SER A 35 3.08 -16.47 -5.19
N ARG A 36 3.74 -17.35 -5.96
CA ARG A 36 3.61 -17.43 -7.44
C ARG A 36 2.24 -17.91 -7.93
N ARG A 37 1.44 -18.57 -7.08
CA ARG A 37 0.14 -19.16 -7.47
C ARG A 37 -1.00 -18.14 -7.42
N PHE A 38 -1.03 -17.29 -6.38
CA PHE A 38 -2.10 -16.31 -6.16
C PHE A 38 -1.54 -14.98 -5.62
N PRO A 39 -0.85 -14.20 -6.47
CA PRO A 39 -0.20 -12.96 -6.03
C PRO A 39 -1.19 -11.90 -5.53
N TYR A 40 -2.36 -11.78 -6.15
CA TYR A 40 -3.38 -10.82 -5.73
C TYR A 40 -4.01 -11.16 -4.38
N ALA A 41 -4.20 -12.46 -4.09
CA ALA A 41 -4.75 -12.88 -2.80
C ALA A 41 -3.76 -12.68 -1.65
N SER A 42 -2.45 -12.79 -1.89
CA SER A 42 -1.44 -12.49 -0.86
C SER A 42 -1.33 -10.99 -0.60
N ILE A 43 -1.39 -10.17 -1.65
CA ILE A 43 -1.42 -8.70 -1.55
C ILE A 43 -2.65 -8.24 -0.76
N ASP A 44 -3.84 -8.74 -1.09
CA ASP A 44 -5.09 -8.37 -0.40
C ASP A 44 -5.01 -8.65 1.11
N ARG A 45 -4.59 -9.87 1.48
CA ARG A 45 -4.44 -10.26 2.89
C ARG A 45 -3.43 -9.38 3.63
N TYR A 46 -2.35 -8.99 2.98
CA TYR A 46 -1.35 -8.10 3.56
C TYR A 46 -1.90 -6.68 3.77
N VAL A 47 -2.62 -6.13 2.80
CA VAL A 47 -3.24 -4.80 2.92
C VAL A 47 -4.27 -4.79 4.04
N VAL A 48 -5.09 -5.84 4.16
CA VAL A 48 -6.05 -5.98 5.26
C VAL A 48 -5.34 -6.09 6.62
N ALA A 49 -4.30 -6.92 6.73
CA ALA A 49 -3.54 -7.05 7.98
C ALA A 49 -2.85 -5.73 8.37
N ALA A 50 -2.25 -5.02 7.42
CA ALA A 50 -1.60 -3.74 7.65
C ALA A 50 -2.59 -2.66 8.12
N THR A 51 -3.76 -2.58 7.47
CA THR A 51 -4.81 -1.62 7.87
C THR A 51 -5.39 -1.94 9.24
N GLN A 52 -5.58 -3.22 9.58
CA GLN A 52 -6.01 -3.65 10.91
C GLN A 52 -5.01 -3.26 12.00
N LEU A 53 -3.71 -3.49 11.76
CA LEU A 53 -2.64 -3.08 12.69
C LEU A 53 -2.62 -1.57 12.90
N THR A 54 -2.72 -0.78 11.82
CA THR A 54 -2.79 0.69 11.93
C THR A 54 -4.06 1.13 12.66
N GLN A 55 -5.20 0.48 12.41
CA GLN A 55 -6.45 0.80 13.11
C GLN A 55 -6.36 0.50 14.62
N VAL A 56 -5.74 -0.62 15.01
CA VAL A 56 -5.52 -0.95 16.42
C VAL A 56 -4.60 0.07 17.07
N LYS A 57 -3.51 0.45 16.39
CA LYS A 57 -2.57 1.49 16.84
C LYS A 57 -3.19 2.89 16.93
N MET A 58 -4.19 3.20 16.11
CA MET A 58 -4.90 4.48 16.20
C MET A 58 -5.92 4.50 17.34
N ARG A 59 -6.44 3.34 17.74
CA ARG A 59 -7.42 3.21 18.82
C ARG A 59 -6.81 3.13 20.21
N TYR A 60 -5.51 2.84 20.33
CA TYR A 60 -4.80 2.61 21.59
C TYR A 60 -3.44 3.29 21.55
#